data_AF-A0A7S3J3S3-F1
#
_entry.id   AF-A0A7S3J3S3-F1
#
_cell.length_a   1.000
_cell.length_b   1.000
_cell.length_c   1.000
_cell.angle_alpha   90.00
_cell.angle_beta   90.00
_cell.angle_gamma   90.00
#
_symmetry.space_group_name_H-M   'P 1'
#
loop_
_entity.id
_entity.type
_entity.pdbx_description
1 polymer ?
#
loop_
_entity_poly.entity_id
_entity_poly.type
_entity_poly.pdbx_seq_one_letter_code
_entity_poly.pdbx_strand_id
1 'polypeptide(L)'
;QVLYNQRVMVNLFKELHKLKYYDEELMFKLVTSVNTKNRIQNLHFFSDFHNSFCELHENPKSPLFNKLSKELEHFQSKFYSKDYRWRYDWENKRIRTHKELIERREDAKWESFLVIKDYEAQNERERLRIDQEQQLKNSVYNEELFIKVIKKMMDEGKSMIEIMVYLDVTETAILDAQAIISKNEQINRLEELRKNNKLPFQQAQESNEDKGEETEHKADAKDKKKDAGKNKDAGKDKGKDKDAGKDKGKDAGK
;
A
#
# COMPACT_ATOMS: atom_id res chain seq x y z
N GLN A 1 7.28 7.89 7.69
CA GLN A 1 6.44 9.04 8.08
C GLN A 1 5.22 8.49 8.84
N VAL A 2 5.03 8.82 10.11
CA VAL A 2 3.93 8.24 10.91
C VAL A 2 2.62 8.91 10.53
N LEU A 3 1.72 8.15 9.89
CA LEU A 3 0.38 8.60 9.52
C LEU A 3 -0.51 8.64 10.77
N TYR A 4 -0.49 9.74 11.50
CA TYR A 4 -1.37 9.91 12.68
C TYR A 4 -2.86 9.86 12.29
N ASN A 5 -3.68 9.26 13.15
CA ASN A 5 -5.12 9.17 12.98
C ASN A 5 -5.74 10.58 13.08
N GLN A 6 -6.56 10.98 12.09
CA GLN A 6 -7.21 12.30 12.02
C GLN A 6 -7.95 12.64 13.32
N ARG A 7 -8.70 11.67 13.86
CA ARG A 7 -9.50 11.84 15.08
C ARG A 7 -8.63 12.18 16.29
N VAL A 8 -7.46 11.53 16.40
CA VAL A 8 -6.54 11.76 17.52
C VAL A 8 -5.99 13.18 17.46
N MET A 9 -5.59 13.66 16.28
CA MET A 9 -5.02 15.00 16.15
C MET A 9 -6.03 16.10 16.45
N VAL A 10 -7.27 15.96 15.98
CA VAL A 10 -8.31 16.96 16.28
C VAL A 10 -8.77 16.90 17.73
N ASN A 11 -8.87 15.71 18.31
CA ASN A 11 -9.16 15.60 19.74
C ASN A 11 -8.05 16.25 20.56
N LEU A 12 -6.78 15.99 20.24
CA LEU A 12 -5.66 16.64 20.90
C LEU A 12 -5.73 18.16 20.73
N PHE A 13 -5.96 18.65 19.51
CA PHE A 13 -6.11 20.08 19.24
C PHE A 13 -7.23 20.73 20.06
N LYS A 14 -8.40 20.07 20.15
CA LYS A 14 -9.54 20.53 20.96
C LYS A 14 -9.20 20.56 22.44
N GLU A 15 -8.54 19.52 22.97
CA GLU A 15 -8.15 19.47 24.38
C GLU A 15 -7.11 20.54 24.71
N LEU A 16 -6.09 20.74 23.86
CA LEU A 16 -5.11 21.82 24.03
C LEU A 16 -5.80 23.19 24.01
N HIS A 17 -6.73 23.39 23.08
CA HIS A 17 -7.50 24.62 22.99
C HIS A 17 -8.37 24.85 24.25
N LYS A 18 -9.05 23.81 24.74
CA LYS A 18 -9.85 23.86 25.98
C LYS A 18 -8.99 24.17 27.21
N LEU A 19 -7.79 23.62 27.27
CA LEU A 19 -6.80 23.89 28.33
C LEU A 19 -6.12 25.25 28.17
N LYS A 20 -6.40 25.99 27.08
CA LYS A 20 -5.71 27.23 26.69
C LYS A 20 -4.19 27.06 26.64
N TYR A 21 -3.75 25.85 26.28
CA TYR A 21 -2.34 25.53 26.10
C TYR A 21 -1.98 25.75 24.64
N TYR A 22 -1.22 26.81 24.39
CA TYR A 22 -0.89 27.26 23.03
C TYR A 22 0.62 27.27 22.82
N ASP A 23 1.21 26.08 22.80
CA ASP A 23 2.58 25.91 22.32
C ASP A 23 2.62 26.08 20.80
N GLU A 24 3.37 27.07 20.31
CA GLU A 24 3.37 27.43 18.89
C GLU A 24 3.86 26.30 17.99
N GLU A 25 4.94 25.63 18.38
CA GLU A 25 5.56 24.57 17.58
C GLU A 25 4.64 23.35 17.47
N LEU A 26 4.04 22.94 18.60
CA LEU A 26 3.10 21.83 18.65
C LEU A 26 1.84 22.13 17.84
N MET A 27 1.26 23.32 18.00
CA MET A 27 0.04 23.70 17.29
C MET A 27 0.28 23.82 15.78
N PHE A 28 1.42 24.38 15.38
CA PHE A 28 1.80 24.44 13.97
C PHE A 28 2.02 23.05 13.38
N LYS A 29 2.67 22.13 14.12
CA LYS A 29 2.82 20.73 13.70
C LYS A 29 1.46 20.03 13.56
N LEU A 30 0.49 20.29 14.43
CA LEU A 30 -0.85 19.71 14.32
C LEU A 30 -1.56 20.21 13.06
N VAL A 31 -1.54 21.53 12.82
CA VAL A 31 -2.17 22.15 11.65
C VAL A 31 -1.56 21.65 10.35
N THR A 32 -0.23 21.70 10.25
CA THR A 32 0.49 21.22 9.07
C THR A 32 0.24 19.74 8.84
N SER A 33 0.22 18.93 9.90
CA SER A 33 -0.08 17.49 9.78
C SER A 33 -1.51 17.22 9.30
N VAL A 34 -2.51 18.02 9.69
CA VAL A 34 -3.87 17.93 9.13
C VAL A 34 -3.84 18.30 7.64
N ASN A 35 -3.12 19.37 7.28
CA ASN A 35 -2.96 19.82 5.90
C ASN A 35 -2.26 18.81 4.99
N THR A 36 -1.36 17.96 5.52
CA THR A 36 -0.76 16.88 4.72
C THR A 36 -1.74 15.79 4.31
N LYS A 37 -2.90 15.65 4.97
CA LYS A 37 -3.87 14.59 4.66
C LYS A 37 -4.44 14.76 3.25
N ASN A 38 -4.65 13.64 2.55
CA ASN A 38 -5.23 13.66 1.21
C ASN A 38 -6.70 14.09 1.20
N ARG A 39 -7.46 13.66 2.20
CA ARG A 39 -8.90 13.94 2.30
C ARG A 39 -9.35 13.96 3.76
N ILE A 40 -10.29 14.84 4.06
CA ILE A 40 -11.11 14.79 5.28
C ILE A 40 -12.49 14.29 4.82
N GLN A 41 -12.95 13.16 5.34
CA GLN A 41 -14.22 12.56 4.90
C GLN A 41 -15.42 13.09 5.71
N ASN A 42 -15.20 13.47 6.97
CA ASN A 42 -16.26 13.88 7.87
C ASN A 42 -16.43 15.41 7.87
N LEU A 43 -17.62 15.88 7.53
CA LEU A 43 -17.94 17.31 7.49
C LEU A 43 -17.88 17.98 8.87
N HIS A 44 -18.32 17.29 9.92
CA HIS A 44 -18.26 17.81 11.28
C HIS A 44 -16.82 18.00 11.73
N PHE A 45 -15.94 17.05 11.39
CA PHE A 45 -14.52 17.18 11.67
C PHE A 45 -13.91 18.40 11.00
N PHE A 46 -14.24 18.62 9.72
CA PHE A 46 -13.79 19.78 8.97
C PHE A 46 -14.29 21.08 9.61
N SER A 47 -15.58 21.15 9.95
CA SER A 47 -16.21 22.30 10.61
C SER A 47 -15.52 22.60 11.94
N ASP A 48 -15.38 21.60 12.81
CA ASP A 48 -14.77 21.76 14.12
C ASP A 48 -13.33 22.25 14.02
N PHE A 49 -12.56 21.65 13.10
CA PHE A 49 -11.18 22.04 12.90
C PHE A 49 -11.07 23.46 12.34
N HIS A 50 -11.84 23.80 11.30
CA HIS A 50 -11.86 25.14 10.71
C HIS A 50 -12.24 26.20 11.75
N ASN A 51 -13.25 25.94 12.58
CA ASN A 51 -13.70 26.87 13.60
C ASN A 51 -12.61 27.16 14.63
N SER A 52 -12.03 26.10 15.21
CA SER A 52 -10.92 26.26 16.17
C SER A 52 -9.68 26.87 15.52
N PHE A 53 -9.45 26.60 14.25
CA PHE A 53 -8.32 27.14 13.50
C PHE A 53 -8.46 28.65 13.24
N CYS A 54 -9.63 29.10 12.79
CA CYS A 54 -9.95 30.53 12.67
C CYS A 54 -9.93 31.25 14.01
N GLU A 55 -10.45 30.63 15.07
CA GLU A 55 -10.44 31.24 16.41
C GLU A 55 -9.01 31.54 16.88
N LEU A 56 -8.06 30.63 16.67
CA LEU A 56 -6.66 30.84 17.00
C LEU A 56 -5.98 31.89 16.11
N HIS A 57 -6.42 31.99 14.85
CA HIS A 57 -5.86 32.91 13.87
C HIS A 57 -6.34 34.36 14.09
N GLU A 58 -7.62 34.53 14.43
CA GLU A 58 -8.28 35.83 14.55
C GLU A 58 -8.21 36.42 15.96
N ASN A 59 -7.97 35.60 16.99
CA ASN A 59 -7.92 36.07 18.36
C ASN A 59 -6.58 36.78 18.66
N PRO A 60 -6.56 38.09 18.98
CA PRO A 60 -5.32 38.82 19.27
C PRO A 60 -4.56 38.31 20.51
N LYS A 61 -5.24 37.57 21.39
CA LYS A 61 -4.64 36.97 22.60
C LYS A 61 -4.01 35.61 22.33
N SER A 62 -4.25 35.03 21.15
CA SER A 62 -3.63 33.77 20.74
C SER A 62 -2.18 34.04 20.32
N PRO A 63 -1.21 33.21 20.73
CA PRO A 63 0.17 33.33 20.24
C PRO A 63 0.28 33.03 18.73
N LEU A 64 -0.78 32.48 18.13
CA LEU A 64 -0.88 32.16 16.70
C LEU A 64 -1.64 33.22 15.89
N PHE A 65 -1.96 34.38 16.49
CA PHE A 65 -2.64 35.48 15.81
C PHE A 65 -1.92 35.86 14.51
N ASN A 66 -2.64 35.84 13.40
CA ASN A 66 -2.12 36.10 12.05
C ASN A 66 -0.97 35.21 11.54
N LYS A 67 -0.50 34.21 12.32
CA LYS A 67 0.63 33.35 11.90
C LYS A 67 0.23 32.18 10.99
N LEU A 68 -1.07 31.90 10.92
CA LEU A 68 -1.64 30.71 10.28
C LEU A 68 -2.31 30.97 8.92
N SER A 69 -2.17 32.18 8.35
CA SER A 69 -2.87 32.57 7.12
C SER A 69 -2.59 31.60 5.96
N LYS A 70 -1.32 31.23 5.77
CA LYS A 70 -0.89 30.36 4.66
C LYS A 70 -1.48 28.96 4.81
N GLU A 71 -1.49 28.44 6.03
CA GLU A 71 -2.04 27.14 6.34
C GLU A 71 -3.56 27.12 6.19
N LEU A 72 -4.24 28.24 6.49
CA LEU A 72 -5.68 28.40 6.28
C LEU A 72 -6.06 28.47 4.81
N GLU A 73 -5.31 29.22 4.00
CA GLU A 73 -5.45 29.25 2.54
C GLU A 73 -5.21 27.85 1.92
N HIS A 74 -4.19 27.14 2.41
CA HIS A 74 -3.92 25.77 1.98
C HIS A 74 -5.05 24.81 2.40
N PHE A 75 -5.57 24.94 3.61
CA PHE A 75 -6.69 24.14 4.09
C PHE A 75 -7.95 24.37 3.25
N GLN A 76 -8.25 25.64 2.92
CA GLN A 76 -9.39 26.02 2.08
C GLN A 76 -9.25 25.43 0.68
N SER A 77 -8.13 25.70 -0.01
CA SER A 77 -7.92 25.23 -1.38
C SER A 77 -7.97 23.71 -1.51
N LYS A 78 -7.46 22.99 -0.51
CA LYS A 78 -7.38 21.52 -0.54
C LYS A 78 -8.70 20.82 -0.19
N PHE A 79 -9.39 21.29 0.85
CA PHE A 79 -10.52 20.56 1.42
C PHE A 79 -11.89 21.20 1.15
N TYR A 80 -11.96 22.49 0.82
CA TYR A 80 -13.22 23.20 0.55
C TYR A 80 -13.73 22.96 -0.89
N SER A 81 -13.96 21.69 -1.18
CA SER A 81 -14.50 21.18 -2.45
C SER A 81 -15.96 21.60 -2.68
N LYS A 82 -16.51 21.28 -3.86
CA LYS A 82 -17.91 21.61 -4.21
C LYS A 82 -18.93 21.02 -3.23
N ASP A 83 -18.74 19.77 -2.80
CA ASP A 83 -19.62 19.13 -1.79
C ASP A 83 -19.57 19.86 -0.44
N TYR A 84 -18.38 20.27 -0.01
CA TYR A 84 -18.22 21.07 1.20
C TYR A 84 -18.83 22.46 1.05
N ARG A 85 -18.65 23.12 -0.10
CA ARG A 85 -19.30 24.41 -0.41
C ARG A 85 -20.81 24.35 -0.40
N TRP A 86 -21.40 23.19 -0.69
CA TRP A 86 -22.84 22.98 -0.62
C TRP A 86 -23.32 22.92 0.84
N ARG A 87 -22.64 22.11 1.65
CA ARG A 87 -23.08 21.77 3.02
C ARG A 87 -22.53 22.68 4.11
N TYR A 88 -21.47 23.42 3.84
CA TYR A 88 -20.75 24.23 4.81
C TYR A 88 -20.62 25.68 4.34
N ASP A 89 -20.88 26.60 5.26
CA ASP A 89 -20.69 28.02 5.08
C ASP A 89 -19.34 28.43 5.68
N TRP A 90 -18.40 28.77 4.79
CA TRP A 90 -17.05 29.17 5.16
C TRP A 90 -17.02 30.48 5.93
N GLU A 91 -17.85 31.46 5.56
CA GLU A 91 -17.86 32.78 6.19
C GLU A 91 -18.47 32.72 7.58
N ASN A 92 -19.61 32.04 7.70
CA ASN A 92 -20.33 31.88 8.96
C ASN A 92 -19.83 30.72 9.83
N LYS A 93 -18.79 30.00 9.37
CA LYS A 93 -18.12 28.92 10.12
C LYS A 93 -19.09 27.85 10.62
N ARG A 94 -20.09 27.49 9.82
CA ARG A 94 -21.17 26.59 10.22
C ARG A 94 -21.62 25.64 9.12
N ILE A 95 -22.12 24.48 9.54
CA ILE A 95 -22.85 23.57 8.65
C ILE A 95 -24.20 24.21 8.33
N ARG A 96 -24.57 24.25 7.05
CA ARG A 96 -25.86 24.80 6.62
C ARG A 96 -27.01 23.94 7.13
N THR A 97 -28.09 24.61 7.47
CA THR A 97 -29.32 23.97 7.90
C THR A 97 -30.05 23.35 6.71
N HIS A 98 -30.94 22.39 6.99
CA HIS A 98 -31.70 21.73 5.93
C HIS A 98 -32.54 22.73 5.10
N LYS A 99 -33.08 23.78 5.72
CA LYS A 99 -33.85 24.82 5.02
C LYS A 99 -32.99 25.59 4.02
N GLU A 100 -31.80 26.04 4.42
CA GLU A 100 -30.86 26.72 3.53
C GLU A 100 -30.44 25.83 2.35
N LEU A 101 -30.31 24.51 2.57
CA LEU A 101 -29.99 23.55 1.50
C LEU A 101 -31.15 23.40 0.50
N ILE A 102 -32.41 23.45 0.96
CA ILE A 102 -33.59 23.42 0.09
C ILE A 102 -33.67 24.69 -0.74
N GLU A 103 -33.45 25.85 -0.13
CA GLU A 103 -33.51 27.15 -0.81
C GLU A 103 -32.48 27.25 -1.93
N ARG A 104 -31.28 26.71 -1.70
CA ARG A 104 -30.18 26.73 -2.68
C ARG A 104 -30.27 25.63 -3.72
N ARG A 105 -31.26 24.72 -3.66
CA ARG A 105 -31.33 23.49 -4.49
C ARG A 105 -31.11 23.74 -5.98
N GLU A 106 -31.53 24.91 -6.46
CA GLU A 106 -31.48 25.29 -7.88
C GLU A 106 -30.07 25.76 -8.30
N ASP A 107 -29.26 26.21 -7.34
CA ASP A 107 -27.84 26.56 -7.55
C ASP A 107 -26.96 25.31 -7.72
N ALA A 108 -27.39 24.18 -7.14
CA ALA A 108 -26.73 22.90 -7.27
C ALA A 108 -27.01 22.29 -8.65
N LYS A 109 -26.25 22.71 -9.66
CA LYS A 109 -26.23 21.99 -10.95
C LYS A 109 -25.77 20.55 -10.71
N TRP A 110 -26.67 19.60 -10.90
CA TRP A 110 -26.44 18.15 -10.77
C TRP A 110 -25.19 17.65 -11.51
N GLU A 111 -24.87 18.26 -12.66
CA GLU A 111 -23.65 18.05 -13.46
C GLU A 111 -22.35 18.24 -12.64
N SER A 112 -22.39 19.04 -11.57
CA SER A 112 -21.24 19.32 -10.73
C SER A 112 -20.97 18.29 -9.62
N PHE A 113 -21.94 17.40 -9.36
CA PHE A 113 -21.86 16.30 -8.39
C PHE A 113 -21.63 14.93 -9.05
N LEU A 114 -21.77 14.86 -10.37
CA LEU A 114 -21.21 13.76 -11.15
C LEU A 114 -19.68 13.83 -11.01
N VAL A 115 -19.16 13.12 -10.02
CA VAL A 115 -17.77 12.66 -10.04
C VAL A 115 -17.63 11.97 -11.38
N ILE A 116 -16.88 12.61 -12.29
CA ILE A 116 -16.56 12.05 -13.59
C ILE A 116 -15.90 10.71 -13.28
N LYS A 117 -16.63 9.61 -13.50
CA LYS A 117 -16.14 8.23 -13.31
C LYS A 117 -14.79 8.03 -14.02
N ASP A 118 -14.50 8.82 -15.04
CA ASP A 118 -13.24 8.78 -15.77
C ASP A 118 -12.03 9.23 -14.94
N TYR A 119 -12.14 10.10 -13.93
CA TYR A 119 -10.98 10.53 -13.14
C TYR A 119 -10.56 9.47 -12.10
N GLU A 120 -11.52 8.79 -11.48
CA GLU A 120 -11.24 7.64 -10.62
C GLU A 120 -10.79 6.43 -11.45
N ALA A 121 -11.40 6.19 -12.62
CA ALA A 121 -10.97 5.16 -13.55
C ALA A 121 -9.57 5.43 -14.13
N GLN A 122 -9.19 6.69 -14.39
CA GLN A 122 -7.84 7.06 -14.82
C GLN A 122 -6.82 6.82 -13.71
N ASN A 123 -7.10 7.25 -12.48
CA ASN A 123 -6.19 7.01 -11.34
C ASN A 123 -6.04 5.51 -11.01
N GLU A 124 -7.10 4.72 -11.17
CA GLU A 124 -7.05 3.27 -10.97
C GLU A 124 -6.26 2.57 -12.08
N ARG A 125 -6.43 2.99 -13.34
CA ARG A 125 -5.59 2.54 -14.47
C ARG A 125 -4.12 2.89 -14.27
N GLU A 126 -3.82 4.10 -13.79
CA GLU A 126 -2.45 4.55 -13.52
C GLU A 126 -1.80 3.68 -12.42
N ARG A 127 -2.54 3.39 -11.34
CA ARG A 127 -2.07 2.52 -10.26
C ARG A 127 -1.84 1.08 -10.72
N LEU A 128 -2.77 0.53 -11.50
CA LEU A 128 -2.63 -0.81 -12.08
C LEU A 128 -1.42 -0.88 -13.03
N ARG A 129 -1.13 0.20 -13.78
CA ARG A 129 0.05 0.29 -14.63
C ARG A 129 1.35 0.28 -13.81
N ILE A 130 1.40 1.07 -12.73
CA ILE A 130 2.57 1.12 -11.83
C ILE A 130 2.79 -0.22 -11.13
N ASP A 131 1.72 -0.87 -10.66
CA ASP A 131 1.81 -2.18 -10.01
C ASP A 131 2.23 -3.27 -11.00
N GLN A 132 1.74 -3.24 -12.25
CA GLN A 132 2.23 -4.10 -13.32
C GLN A 132 3.71 -3.84 -13.64
N GLU A 133 4.14 -2.59 -13.79
CA GLU A 133 5.55 -2.25 -13.99
C GLU A 133 6.44 -2.75 -12.83
N GLN A 134 5.96 -2.70 -11.60
CA GLN A 134 6.67 -3.22 -10.42
C GLN A 134 6.70 -4.76 -10.40
N GLN A 135 5.60 -5.43 -10.74
CA GLN A 135 5.56 -6.90 -10.88
C GLN A 135 6.49 -7.38 -12.00
N LEU A 136 6.54 -6.68 -13.12
CA LEU A 136 7.44 -6.98 -14.24
C LEU A 136 8.91 -6.80 -13.86
N LYS A 137 9.27 -5.72 -13.18
CA LYS A 137 10.63 -5.50 -12.66
C LYS A 137 11.04 -6.54 -11.62
N ASN A 138 10.10 -6.95 -10.76
CA ASN A 138 10.35 -7.98 -9.75
C ASN A 138 10.38 -9.40 -10.34
N SER A 139 9.83 -9.61 -11.55
CA SER A 139 9.81 -10.92 -12.22
C SER A 139 11.20 -11.40 -12.64
N VAL A 140 12.17 -10.50 -12.84
CA VAL A 140 13.57 -10.85 -13.11
C VAL A 140 14.19 -11.69 -11.96
N TYR A 141 13.62 -11.63 -10.75
CA TYR A 141 14.11 -12.37 -9.58
C TYR A 141 13.35 -13.67 -9.28
N ASN A 142 12.26 -13.98 -10.00
CA ASN A 142 11.46 -15.20 -9.79
C ASN A 142 11.19 -15.89 -11.13
N GLU A 143 11.82 -17.05 -11.34
CA GLU A 143 11.80 -17.82 -12.58
C GLU A 143 10.38 -18.20 -13.05
N GLU A 144 9.47 -18.58 -12.13
CA GLU A 144 8.09 -18.91 -12.49
C GLU A 144 7.29 -17.67 -12.94
N LEU A 145 7.53 -16.52 -12.29
CA LEU A 145 6.88 -15.26 -12.63
C LEU A 145 7.42 -14.71 -13.96
N PHE A 146 8.73 -14.85 -14.20
CA PHE A 146 9.40 -14.50 -15.44
C PHE A 146 8.82 -15.25 -16.64
N ILE A 147 8.68 -16.57 -16.51
CA ILE A 147 8.09 -17.43 -17.55
C ILE A 147 6.64 -17.02 -17.84
N LYS A 148 5.84 -16.72 -16.81
CA LYS A 148 4.44 -16.29 -16.95
C LYS A 148 4.32 -14.92 -17.63
N VAL A 149 5.22 -14.00 -17.31
CA VAL A 149 5.31 -12.67 -17.92
C VAL A 149 5.69 -12.76 -19.39
N ILE A 150 6.72 -13.55 -19.73
CA ILE A 150 7.13 -13.77 -21.13
C ILE A 150 5.98 -14.37 -21.94
N LYS A 151 5.29 -15.39 -21.41
CA LYS A 151 4.13 -15.97 -22.08
C LYS A 151 3.05 -14.93 -22.39
N LYS A 152 2.71 -14.09 -21.41
CA LYS A 152 1.71 -13.02 -21.59
C LYS A 152 2.15 -11.99 -22.66
N MET A 153 3.41 -11.58 -22.66
CA MET A 153 3.93 -10.64 -23.66
C MET A 153 3.95 -11.24 -25.08
N MET A 154 4.21 -12.55 -25.20
CA MET A 154 4.12 -13.27 -26.49
C MET A 154 2.68 -13.40 -26.97
N ASP A 155 1.73 -13.68 -26.07
CA ASP A 155 0.29 -13.72 -26.39
C ASP A 155 -0.24 -12.34 -26.82
N GLU A 156 0.32 -11.26 -26.28
CA GLU A 156 0.04 -9.86 -26.68
C GLU A 156 0.75 -9.45 -28.00
N GLY A 157 1.50 -10.36 -28.64
CA GLY A 157 2.16 -10.14 -29.91
C GLY A 157 3.41 -9.26 -29.84
N LYS A 158 4.02 -9.10 -28.67
CA LYS A 158 5.26 -8.33 -28.51
C LYS A 158 6.43 -9.02 -29.19
N SER A 159 7.26 -8.23 -29.87
CA SER A 159 8.50 -8.69 -30.49
C SER A 159 9.56 -9.00 -29.44
N MET A 160 10.51 -9.86 -29.78
CA MET A 160 11.64 -10.24 -28.91
C MET A 160 12.39 -9.01 -28.38
N ILE A 161 12.66 -8.03 -29.25
CA ILE A 161 13.38 -6.80 -28.92
C ILE A 161 12.59 -5.96 -27.90
N GLU A 162 11.27 -5.86 -28.05
CA GLU A 162 10.43 -5.17 -27.06
C GLU A 162 10.52 -5.86 -25.70
N ILE A 163 10.44 -7.18 -25.66
CA ILE A 163 10.52 -7.94 -24.41
C ILE A 163 11.88 -7.75 -23.72
N MET A 164 12.99 -7.79 -24.48
CA MET A 164 14.34 -7.52 -23.98
C MET A 164 14.45 -6.13 -23.35
N VAL A 165 13.92 -5.10 -24.04
CA VAL A 165 13.98 -3.71 -23.57
C VAL A 165 13.06 -3.48 -22.36
N TYR A 166 11.88 -4.11 -22.34
CA TYR A 166 10.91 -3.93 -21.25
C TYR A 166 11.32 -4.62 -19.95
N LEU A 167 11.96 -5.79 -20.05
CA LEU A 167 12.36 -6.59 -18.89
C LEU A 167 13.85 -6.41 -18.51
N ASP A 168 14.62 -5.71 -19.35
CA ASP A 168 16.08 -5.54 -19.20
C ASP A 168 16.81 -6.90 -19.12
N VAL A 169 16.51 -7.79 -20.07
CA VAL A 169 17.02 -9.17 -20.12
C VAL A 169 17.68 -9.50 -21.45
N THR A 170 18.60 -10.46 -21.44
CA THR A 170 19.28 -10.94 -22.64
C THR A 170 18.39 -11.85 -23.48
N GLU A 171 18.68 -11.92 -24.78
CA GLU A 171 18.00 -12.81 -25.73
C GLU A 171 18.02 -14.27 -25.27
N THR A 172 19.14 -14.71 -24.69
CA THR A 172 19.31 -16.07 -24.17
C THR A 172 18.30 -16.42 -23.08
N ALA A 173 18.02 -15.50 -22.16
CA ALA A 173 17.07 -15.74 -21.07
C ALA A 173 15.63 -15.88 -21.60
N ILE A 174 15.29 -15.16 -22.67
CA ILE A 174 13.97 -15.28 -23.30
C ILE A 174 13.85 -16.60 -24.07
N LEU A 175 14.90 -17.02 -24.77
CA LEU A 175 14.93 -18.31 -25.47
C LEU A 175 14.80 -19.50 -24.50
N ASP A 176 15.48 -19.45 -23.36
CA ASP A 176 15.37 -20.46 -22.31
C ASP A 176 13.93 -20.53 -21.75
N ALA A 177 13.32 -19.37 -21.50
CA ALA A 177 11.92 -19.31 -21.07
C ALA A 177 10.95 -19.84 -22.15
N GLN A 178 11.18 -19.56 -23.43
CA GLN A 178 10.38 -20.08 -24.54
C GLN A 178 10.48 -21.61 -24.65
N ALA A 179 11.66 -22.18 -24.42
CA ALA A 179 11.86 -23.62 -24.39
C ALA A 179 11.06 -24.27 -23.24
N ILE A 180 11.05 -23.64 -22.07
CA ILE A 180 10.28 -24.11 -20.91
C ILE A 180 8.76 -24.00 -21.17
N ILE A 181 8.30 -22.88 -21.74
CA ILE A 181 6.88 -22.68 -22.10
C ILE A 181 6.43 -23.77 -23.08
N SER A 182 7.21 -24.00 -24.15
CA SER A 182 6.91 -25.00 -25.17
C SER A 182 6.85 -26.41 -24.60
N LYS A 183 7.77 -26.74 -23.68
CA LYS A 183 7.79 -28.03 -22.98
C LYS A 183 6.55 -28.21 -22.09
N ASN A 184 6.15 -27.18 -21.35
CA ASN A 184 4.97 -27.21 -20.50
C ASN A 184 3.68 -27.37 -21.32
N GLU A 185 3.58 -26.76 -22.50
CA GLU A 185 2.43 -26.93 -23.39
C GLU A 185 2.33 -28.34 -23.97
N GLN A 186 3.47 -28.96 -24.31
CA GLN A 186 3.50 -30.36 -24.73
C GLN A 186 3.03 -31.30 -23.62
N ILE A 187 3.47 -31.06 -22.38
CA ILE A 187 3.05 -31.84 -21.20
C ILE A 187 1.55 -31.68 -20.97
N ASN A 188 1.02 -30.46 -21.00
CA ASN A 188 -0.41 -30.20 -20.82
C ASN A 188 -1.26 -30.88 -21.91
N ARG A 189 -0.83 -30.84 -23.18
CA ARG A 189 -1.50 -31.56 -24.27
C ARG A 189 -1.49 -33.07 -24.06
N LEU A 190 -0.39 -33.65 -23.58
CA LEU A 190 -0.31 -35.07 -23.25
C LEU A 190 -1.21 -35.45 -22.07
N GLU A 191 -1.34 -34.59 -21.07
CA GLU A 191 -2.26 -34.80 -19.95
C GLU A 191 -3.73 -34.68 -20.36
N GLU A 192 -4.07 -33.74 -21.24
CA GLU A 192 -5.40 -33.64 -21.84
C GLU A 192 -5.75 -34.87 -22.67
N LEU A 193 -4.80 -35.37 -23.47
CA LEU A 193 -4.96 -36.62 -24.22
C LEU A 193 -5.13 -37.83 -23.28
N ARG A 194 -4.41 -37.88 -22.14
CA ARG A 194 -4.60 -38.92 -21.12
C ARG A 194 -5.95 -38.85 -20.42
N LYS A 195 -6.46 -37.64 -20.16
CA LYS A 195 -7.80 -37.42 -19.56
C LYS A 195 -8.92 -37.78 -20.54
N ASN A 196 -8.70 -37.52 -21.83
CA ASN A 196 -9.67 -37.81 -22.89
C ASN A 196 -9.66 -39.29 -23.34
N ASN A 197 -8.52 -39.99 -23.25
CA ASN A 197 -8.39 -41.42 -23.55
C ASN A 197 -8.68 -42.34 -22.35
N LYS A 198 -9.71 -42.06 -21.55
CA LYS A 198 -10.29 -43.10 -20.67
C LYS A 198 -10.93 -44.21 -21.52
N LEU A 199 -10.12 -45.15 -22.00
CA LEU A 199 -10.55 -46.51 -22.33
C LEU A 199 -10.68 -47.33 -21.04
N PRO A 200 -11.66 -48.25 -20.97
CA PRO A 200 -11.99 -48.97 -19.74
C PRO A 200 -10.89 -49.95 -19.39
N PHE A 201 -10.44 -49.89 -18.15
CA PHE A 201 -9.68 -50.96 -17.54
C PHE A 201 -10.65 -52.10 -17.22
N GLN A 202 -10.82 -53.04 -18.13
CA GLN A 202 -11.40 -54.36 -17.84
C GLN A 202 -10.44 -55.46 -18.34
N GLN A 203 -9.84 -56.11 -17.34
CA GLN A 203 -9.51 -57.54 -17.25
C GLN A 203 -8.73 -58.21 -18.40
N ALA A 204 -7.48 -58.56 -18.07
CA ALA A 204 -6.90 -59.85 -18.45
C ALA A 204 -6.02 -60.33 -17.28
N GLN A 205 -6.66 -60.99 -16.30
CA GLN A 205 -6.03 -62.11 -15.62
C GLN A 205 -6.32 -63.36 -16.45
N GLU A 206 -5.39 -64.33 -16.37
CA GLU A 206 -5.38 -65.67 -16.97
C GLU A 206 -4.74 -65.79 -18.35
N SER A 207 -3.42 -65.96 -18.38
CA SER A 207 -2.80 -67.28 -18.60
C SER A 207 -1.29 -67.14 -18.79
N ASN A 208 -0.51 -67.51 -17.77
CA ASN A 208 0.57 -68.50 -17.87
C ASN A 208 1.36 -68.51 -16.56
N GLU A 209 0.97 -69.48 -15.72
CA GLU A 209 1.91 -70.26 -14.94
C GLU A 209 3.09 -70.68 -15.83
N ASP A 210 4.31 -70.49 -15.38
CA ASP A 210 5.12 -71.57 -14.81
C ASP A 210 6.64 -71.30 -14.99
N LYS A 211 7.39 -71.64 -13.94
CA LYS A 211 8.87 -71.72 -13.79
C LYS A 211 9.62 -70.39 -13.55
N GLY A 212 10.35 -70.18 -12.46
CA GLY A 212 10.71 -71.06 -11.34
C GLY A 212 11.75 -70.38 -10.44
N GLU A 213 11.85 -70.90 -9.21
CA GLU A 213 12.99 -70.90 -8.28
C GLU A 213 13.49 -69.53 -7.75
N GLU A 214 13.20 -69.23 -6.48
CA GLU A 214 14.07 -69.48 -5.31
C GLU A 214 15.46 -68.83 -5.46
N THR A 215 15.79 -67.84 -4.65
CA THR A 215 16.43 -68.14 -3.36
C THR A 215 16.41 -66.96 -2.39
N GLU A 216 16.18 -67.31 -1.12
CA GLU A 216 16.41 -66.51 0.08
C GLU A 216 17.87 -66.06 0.22
N HIS A 217 18.11 -64.89 0.84
CA HIS A 217 18.80 -64.83 2.14
C HIS A 217 18.99 -63.41 2.69
N LYS A 218 18.67 -63.29 4.00
CA LYS A 218 19.31 -62.50 5.07
C LYS A 218 19.12 -60.96 5.00
N ALA A 219 18.26 -60.39 5.83
CA ALA A 219 18.47 -60.09 7.26
C ALA A 219 19.71 -59.21 7.50
N ASP A 220 19.49 -57.95 7.90
CA ASP A 220 19.96 -57.51 9.21
C ASP A 220 19.35 -56.17 9.65
N ALA A 221 18.96 -56.18 10.92
CA ALA A 221 18.44 -55.07 11.69
C ALA A 221 19.53 -54.06 12.06
N LYS A 222 19.13 -52.79 12.25
CA LYS A 222 19.59 -52.02 13.42
C LYS A 222 18.73 -50.78 13.67
N ASP A 223 17.93 -50.91 14.72
CA ASP A 223 17.61 -49.87 15.69
C ASP A 223 18.75 -48.87 15.91
N LYS A 224 18.43 -47.57 15.93
CA LYS A 224 18.86 -46.67 17.01
C LYS A 224 18.02 -45.39 17.06
N LYS A 225 17.14 -45.40 18.06
CA LYS A 225 16.59 -44.30 18.87
C LYS A 225 17.59 -43.16 19.18
N LYS A 226 16.99 -42.02 19.59
CA LYS A 226 17.51 -40.89 20.42
C LYS A 226 18.25 -39.78 19.63
N ASP A 227 18.09 -38.48 19.89
CA ASP A 227 17.60 -37.76 21.07
C ASP A 227 17.03 -36.38 20.70
N ALA A 228 16.12 -35.90 21.55
CA ALA A 228 15.69 -34.52 21.63
C ALA A 228 16.81 -33.63 22.18
N GLY A 229 16.96 -32.43 21.63
CA GLY A 229 17.90 -31.41 22.11
C GLY A 229 17.26 -30.03 22.11
N LYS A 230 16.62 -29.67 23.22
CA LYS A 230 16.42 -28.28 23.66
C LYS A 230 17.79 -27.63 23.84
N ASN A 231 17.97 -26.38 23.40
CA ASN A 231 18.71 -25.45 24.25
C ASN A 231 18.24 -23.99 24.13
N LYS A 232 18.18 -23.37 25.30
CA LYS A 232 17.79 -22.00 25.61
C LYS A 232 19.03 -21.10 25.68
N ASP A 233 18.76 -19.79 25.85
CA ASP A 233 19.63 -18.75 26.42
C ASP A 233 20.82 -18.31 25.52
N ALA A 234 21.28 -17.06 25.47
CA ALA A 234 21.14 -15.85 26.29
C ALA A 234 21.36 -14.65 25.32
N GLY A 235 20.80 -13.45 25.51
CA GLY A 235 21.05 -12.57 26.65
C GLY A 235 22.48 -12.01 26.62
N LYS A 236 22.70 -10.85 25.99
CA LYS A 236 23.85 -9.99 26.35
C LYS A 236 23.62 -8.51 26.01
N ASP A 237 23.09 -7.86 27.03
CA ASP A 237 23.26 -6.45 27.39
C ASP A 237 24.75 -6.10 27.54
N LYS A 238 25.16 -4.94 27.02
CA LYS A 238 26.32 -4.16 27.45
C LYS A 238 26.11 -2.69 27.08
N GLY A 239 25.63 -1.90 28.04
CA GLY A 239 25.97 -0.49 28.12
C GLY A 239 27.46 -0.27 28.45
N LYS A 240 27.98 0.90 28.04
CA LYS A 240 28.89 1.74 28.85
C LYS A 240 29.16 3.09 28.17
N ASP A 241 28.63 4.13 28.80
CA ASP A 241 29.33 5.28 29.38
C ASP A 241 30.44 6.03 28.62
N LYS A 242 30.18 7.35 28.53
CA LYS A 242 31.04 8.50 28.88
C LYS A 242 32.24 8.80 27.97
N ASP A 243 32.27 10.02 27.42
CA ASP A 243 33.22 11.00 27.95
C ASP A 243 32.86 12.46 27.67
N ALA A 244 33.32 13.29 28.61
CA ALA A 244 33.13 14.72 28.71
C ALA A 244 34.13 15.51 27.82
N GLY A 245 33.77 16.74 27.45
CA GLY A 245 34.64 17.61 26.65
C GLY A 245 34.22 19.09 26.61
N LYS A 246 34.40 19.74 27.76
CA LYS A 246 34.66 21.15 28.10
C LYS A 246 35.02 22.19 27.00
N ASP A 247 34.73 23.46 27.38
CA ASP A 247 35.40 24.74 27.02
C ASP A 247 35.14 25.33 25.61
N LYS A 248 35.04 26.64 25.34
CA LYS A 248 35.11 27.94 26.07
C LYS A 248 34.86 29.08 25.07
N GLY A 249 34.50 30.28 25.57
CA GLY A 249 34.82 31.58 24.95
C GLY A 249 33.67 32.23 24.17
N LYS A 250 33.11 33.37 24.60
CA LYS A 250 33.59 34.76 24.34
C LYS A 250 33.66 35.05 22.84
N ASP A 251 33.02 36.08 22.28
CA ASP A 251 33.24 37.49 22.61
C ASP A 251 32.18 38.44 22.04
N ALA A 252 32.23 39.67 22.53
CA ALA A 252 31.36 40.82 22.24
C ALA A 252 31.70 41.57 20.93
N GLY A 253 30.77 42.47 20.54
CA GLY A 253 30.97 43.56 19.57
C GLY A 253 30.39 43.24 18.19
N LYS A 254 29.54 44.06 17.58
CA LYS A 254 29.38 45.52 17.61
C LYS A 254 27.93 45.88 17.30
#